data_AF-A0A914IMP0-F1
#
_entry.id   AF-A0A914IMP0-F1
#
_cell.length_a   1.000
_cell.length_b   1.000
_cell.length_c   1.000
_cell.angle_alpha   90.00
_cell.angle_beta   90.00
_cell.angle_gamma   90.00
#
_symmetry.space_group_name_H-M   'P 1'
#
loop_
_entity.id
_entity.type
_entity.pdbx_description
1 polymer ?
#
loop_
_entity_poly.entity_id
_entity_poly.type
_entity_poly.pdbx_seq_one_letter_code
_entity_poly.pdbx_strand_id
1 'polypeptide(L)'
;AIKALTDTEQKKSKKQLFGNQATGVYLHIRYKLPAYPKLKQPSRHYFELPFPEKAAENSSICLILPDLYHAKADKSEPDVDKQSREWFEIFREKFGLTSRDISKIYTLNQLKREVHTQQDKRKLMETYDIILIDRTIMPITLFHLEKWSQRGFK
;
A
#
# COMPACT_ATOMS: atom_id res chain seq x y z
N ALA A 1 -23.23 -11.26 17.07
CA ALA A 1 -23.16 -10.33 15.92
C ALA A 1 -22.41 -10.95 14.73
N ILE A 2 -21.11 -11.25 14.84
CA ILE A 2 -20.30 -11.81 13.73
C ILE A 2 -20.90 -13.12 13.19
N LYS A 3 -21.27 -14.08 14.05
CA LYS A 3 -21.95 -15.32 13.64
C LYS A 3 -23.27 -15.06 12.89
N ALA A 4 -24.05 -14.08 13.33
CA ALA A 4 -25.28 -13.73 12.65
C ALA A 4 -25.02 -13.12 11.27
N LEU A 5 -23.94 -12.34 11.11
CA LEU A 5 -23.51 -11.82 9.81
C LEU A 5 -23.10 -12.95 8.88
N THR A 6 -22.27 -13.90 9.34
CA THR A 6 -21.86 -15.05 8.52
C THR A 6 -23.05 -15.90 8.09
N ASP A 7 -24.03 -16.12 8.96
CA ASP A 7 -25.24 -16.89 8.63
C ASP A 7 -26.11 -16.17 7.59
N THR A 8 -26.17 -14.84 7.63
CA THR A 8 -26.88 -14.05 6.61
C THR A 8 -26.17 -14.06 5.25
N GLU A 9 -24.84 -14.02 5.24
CA GLU A 9 -24.06 -14.13 4.00
C GLU A 9 -24.20 -15.50 3.36
N GLN A 10 -24.13 -16.58 4.14
CA GLN A 10 -24.35 -17.93 3.64
C GLN A 10 -25.75 -18.10 3.02
N LYS A 11 -26.77 -17.47 3.61
CA LYS A 11 -28.14 -17.46 3.05
C LYS A 11 -28.24 -16.69 1.73
N LYS A 12 -27.46 -15.61 1.55
CA LYS A 12 -27.39 -14.82 0.31
C LYS A 12 -26.61 -15.55 -0.77
N SER A 13 -25.47 -16.16 -0.42
CA SER A 13 -24.61 -16.91 -1.33
C SER A 13 -25.36 -18.08 -2.00
N LYS A 14 -26.23 -18.80 -1.28
CA LYS A 14 -27.09 -19.86 -1.86
C LYS A 14 -28.03 -19.39 -2.98
N LYS A 15 -28.25 -18.08 -3.13
CA LYS A 15 -29.10 -17.48 -4.16
C LYS A 15 -28.31 -16.83 -5.30
N GLN A 16 -26.97 -16.81 -5.24
CA GLN A 16 -26.12 -16.20 -6.26
C GLN A 16 -25.37 -17.28 -7.07
N LEU A 17 -25.42 -17.12 -8.40
CA LEU A 17 -24.77 -18.01 -9.38
C LEU A 17 -23.23 -17.92 -9.38
N PHE A 18 -22.67 -16.83 -8.86
CA PHE A 18 -21.23 -16.65 -8.67
C PHE A 18 -20.97 -16.35 -7.20
N GLY A 19 -20.00 -17.05 -6.59
CA GLY A 19 -19.59 -16.80 -5.21
C GLY A 19 -19.06 -15.37 -5.08
N ASN A 20 -19.63 -14.60 -4.15
CA ASN A 20 -19.11 -13.28 -3.83
C ASN A 20 -17.64 -13.41 -3.40
N GLN A 21 -16.76 -12.60 -4.00
CA GLN A 21 -15.39 -12.45 -3.54
C GLN A 21 -15.40 -12.04 -2.05
N ALA A 22 -14.44 -12.57 -1.29
CA ALA A 22 -14.37 -12.53 0.18
C ALA A 22 -14.93 -11.22 0.76
N THR A 23 -16.04 -11.32 1.50
CA THR A 23 -16.66 -10.15 2.11
C THR A 23 -15.85 -9.77 3.35
N GLY A 24 -15.03 -8.73 3.23
CA GLY A 24 -14.29 -8.18 4.37
C GLY A 24 -15.25 -7.73 5.46
N VAL A 25 -14.94 -8.06 6.71
CA VAL A 25 -15.73 -7.61 7.86
C VAL A 25 -15.17 -6.27 8.34
N TYR A 26 -15.96 -5.21 8.23
CA TYR A 26 -15.55 -3.86 8.65
C TYR A 26 -16.25 -3.46 9.95
N LEU A 27 -15.52 -2.78 10.84
CA LEU A 27 -16.06 -2.20 12.05
C LEU A 27 -16.23 -0.69 11.88
N HIS A 28 -17.47 -0.23 11.88
CA HIS A 28 -17.76 1.19 11.75
C HIS A 28 -17.75 1.88 13.13
N ILE A 29 -16.71 2.67 13.42
CA ILE A 29 -16.59 3.41 14.67
C ILE A 29 -17.20 4.80 14.50
N ARG A 30 -18.24 5.12 15.29
CA ARG A 30 -18.84 6.46 15.32
C ARG A 30 -18.49 7.15 16.63
N TYR A 31 -17.66 8.20 16.54
CA TYR A 31 -17.32 9.03 17.69
C TYR A 31 -18.45 10.04 17.98
N LYS A 32 -18.68 10.34 19.26
CA LYS A 32 -19.67 11.35 19.69
C LYS A 32 -19.19 12.79 19.41
N LEU A 33 -17.89 13.01 19.44
CA LEU A 33 -17.25 14.31 19.18
C LEU A 33 -16.73 14.34 17.73
N PRO A 34 -16.83 15.49 17.03
CA PRO A 34 -16.25 15.63 15.71
C PRO A 34 -14.72 15.50 15.78
N ALA A 35 -14.13 14.95 14.72
CA ALA A 35 -12.67 14.86 14.59
C ALA A 35 -12.05 16.25 14.75
N TYR A 36 -10.98 16.35 15.56
CA TYR A 36 -10.29 17.60 15.82
C TYR A 36 -9.85 18.25 14.48
N PRO A 37 -10.27 19.49 14.18
CA PRO A 37 -10.05 20.10 12.86
C PRO A 37 -8.59 20.52 12.60
N LYS A 38 -7.65 20.23 13.51
CA LYS A 38 -6.28 20.76 13.50
C LYS A 38 -5.19 19.74 13.16
N LEU A 39 -5.51 18.48 12.90
CA LEU A 39 -4.50 17.58 12.33
C LEU A 39 -4.35 17.87 10.83
N LYS A 40 -3.35 18.67 10.48
CA LYS A 40 -2.95 18.95 9.08
C LYS A 40 -2.56 17.69 8.29
N GLN A 41 -2.42 16.55 8.96
CA GLN A 41 -2.11 15.26 8.34
C GLN A 41 -3.04 14.19 8.92
N PRO A 42 -3.62 13.31 8.09
CA PRO A 42 -4.33 12.15 8.60
C PRO A 42 -3.35 11.30 9.43
N SER A 43 -3.61 11.12 10.72
CA SER A 43 -2.84 10.17 11.55
C SER A 43 -3.27 8.76 11.18
N ARG A 44 -2.44 8.07 10.39
CA ARG A 44 -2.61 6.63 10.15
C ARG A 44 -2.07 5.89 11.37
N HIS A 45 -2.97 5.31 12.15
CA HIS A 45 -2.63 4.43 13.25
C HIS A 45 -2.59 2.99 12.76
N TYR A 46 -1.49 2.30 13.06
CA TYR A 46 -1.33 0.87 12.80
C TYR A 46 -1.71 0.13 14.09
N PHE A 47 -2.54 -0.90 13.93
CA PHE A 47 -2.90 -1.81 15.02
C PHE A 47 -2.25 -3.15 14.74
N GLU A 48 -1.46 -3.64 15.68
CA GLU A 48 -0.95 -5.01 15.63
C GLU A 48 -2.10 -5.95 15.99
N LEU A 49 -2.54 -6.74 15.02
CA LEU A 49 -3.59 -7.73 15.23
C LEU A 49 -2.94 -9.05 15.66
N PRO A 50 -3.53 -9.77 16.64
CA PRO A 50 -3.04 -11.09 17.05
C PRO A 50 -3.14 -12.12 15.93
N PHE A 51 -4.04 -11.91 14.98
CA PHE A 51 -4.17 -12.67 13.74
C PHE A 51 -4.06 -11.71 12.56
N PRO A 52 -2.95 -11.73 11.80
CA PRO A 52 -2.76 -10.82 10.69
C PRO A 52 -3.75 -11.11 9.56
N GLU A 53 -4.33 -10.06 8.99
CA GLU A 53 -5.29 -10.17 7.88
C GLU A 53 -4.64 -10.78 6.62
N LYS A 54 -3.34 -10.52 6.43
CA LYS A 54 -2.55 -11.04 5.32
C LYS A 54 -1.48 -11.98 5.83
N ALA A 55 -1.45 -13.20 5.29
CA ALA A 55 -0.36 -14.13 5.55
C ALA A 55 0.92 -13.61 4.87
N ALA A 56 2.04 -13.61 5.61
CA ALA A 56 3.33 -13.17 5.09
C ALA A 56 3.76 -13.96 3.83
N GLU A 57 3.33 -15.21 3.73
CA GLU A 57 3.69 -16.12 2.63
C GLU A 57 2.99 -15.81 1.30
N ASN A 58 1.80 -15.20 1.35
CA ASN A 58 0.96 -14.97 0.17
C ASN A 58 0.76 -13.49 -0.15
N SER A 59 1.43 -12.59 0.56
CA SER A 59 1.25 -11.15 0.38
C SER A 59 2.42 -10.53 -0.36
N SER A 60 2.10 -9.82 -1.42
CA SER A 60 3.07 -9.04 -2.19
C SER A 60 3.27 -7.67 -1.55
N ILE A 61 4.48 -7.39 -1.07
CA ILE A 61 4.83 -6.14 -0.39
C ILE A 61 5.67 -5.25 -1.32
N CYS A 62 5.21 -4.02 -1.49
CA CYS A 62 5.90 -2.96 -2.23
C CYS A 62 6.34 -1.86 -1.27
N LEU A 63 7.62 -1.49 -1.32
CA LEU A 63 8.20 -0.40 -0.53
C LEU A 63 8.45 0.82 -1.40
N ILE A 64 8.01 1.99 -0.97
CA ILE A 64 8.32 3.27 -1.60
C ILE A 64 9.20 4.08 -0.65
N LEU A 65 10.43 4.34 -1.09
CA LEU A 65 11.51 4.91 -0.28
C LEU A 65 12.07 6.19 -0.90
N PRO A 66 12.70 7.06 -0.10
CA PRO A 66 13.41 8.21 -0.64
C PRO A 66 14.59 7.77 -1.52
N ASP A 67 14.97 8.65 -2.43
CA ASP A 67 16.18 8.48 -3.24
C ASP A 67 17.42 8.50 -2.31
N LEU A 68 18.39 7.59 -2.50
CA LEU A 68 19.61 7.53 -1.69
C LEU A 68 20.54 8.72 -1.97
N TYR A 69 20.56 9.17 -3.22
CA TYR A 69 21.37 10.29 -3.67
C TYR A 69 20.48 11.39 -4.24
N HIS A 70 20.74 12.63 -3.84
CA HIS A 70 20.01 13.82 -4.27
C HIS A 70 20.78 14.67 -5.29
N ALA A 71 21.87 14.16 -5.86
CA ALA A 71 22.71 14.94 -6.75
C ALA A 71 21.95 15.26 -8.06
N LYS A 72 22.11 16.49 -8.56
CA LYS A 72 21.49 16.93 -9.82
C LYS A 72 21.91 16.08 -11.03
N ALA A 73 23.06 15.39 -10.95
CA ALA A 73 23.57 14.49 -11.96
C ALA A 73 22.72 13.20 -12.11
N ASP A 74 22.10 12.73 -11.02
CA ASP A 74 21.34 11.46 -11.02
C ASP A 74 19.97 11.58 -11.71
N LYS A 75 19.49 12.81 -11.93
CA LYS A 75 18.32 13.04 -12.79
C LYS A 75 18.59 12.67 -14.25
N SER A 76 19.85 12.54 -14.65
CA SER A 76 20.23 12.11 -15.98
C SER A 76 20.77 10.68 -16.01
N GLU A 77 20.79 9.95 -14.88
CA GLU A 77 21.17 8.54 -14.90
C GLU A 77 20.15 7.75 -15.73
N PRO A 78 20.64 6.97 -16.73
CA PRO A 78 19.77 6.14 -17.56
C PRO A 78 19.26 4.91 -16.80
N ASP A 79 20.02 4.42 -15.81
CA ASP A 79 19.61 3.29 -14.97
C ASP A 79 18.77 3.77 -13.78
N VAL A 80 17.45 3.67 -13.94
CA VAL A 80 16.47 4.08 -12.92
C VAL A 80 16.40 3.07 -11.76
N ASP A 81 16.88 1.84 -11.96
CA ASP A 81 16.81 0.73 -11.00
C ASP A 81 18.04 0.63 -10.10
N LYS A 82 19.10 1.37 -10.39
CA LYS A 82 20.35 1.29 -9.62
C LYS A 82 20.11 1.56 -8.12
N GLN A 83 19.37 2.63 -7.81
CA GLN A 83 19.09 2.99 -6.42
C GLN A 83 18.14 2.01 -5.72
N SER A 84 17.20 1.39 -6.44
CA SER A 84 16.31 0.39 -5.84
C SER A 84 17.06 -0.91 -5.52
N ARG A 85 18.05 -1.29 -6.33
CA ARG A 85 18.98 -2.41 -6.03
C ARG A 85 19.87 -2.11 -4.83
N GLU A 86 20.42 -0.90 -4.74
CA GLU A 86 21.21 -0.50 -3.57
C GLU A 86 20.38 -0.54 -2.28
N TRP A 87 19.12 -0.07 -2.32
CA TRP A 87 18.20 -0.23 -1.20
C TRP A 87 17.99 -1.70 -0.84
N PHE A 88 17.84 -2.57 -1.83
CA PHE A 88 17.65 -4.00 -1.61
C PHE A 88 18.83 -4.64 -0.87
N GLU A 89 20.07 -4.32 -1.25
CA GLU A 89 21.26 -4.78 -0.55
C GLU A 89 21.33 -4.23 0.88
N ILE A 90 21.00 -2.95 1.10
CA ILE A 90 20.95 -2.36 2.45
C ILE A 90 19.95 -3.11 3.35
N PHE A 91 18.77 -3.46 2.85
CA PHE A 91 17.78 -4.22 3.63
C PHE A 91 18.25 -5.64 3.92
N ARG A 92 18.89 -6.28 2.94
CA ARG A 92 19.44 -7.61 3.08
C ARG A 92 20.53 -7.65 4.14
N GLU A 93 21.47 -6.71 4.11
CA GLU A 93 22.58 -6.64 5.06
C GLU A 93 22.13 -6.28 6.48
N LYS A 94 21.24 -5.29 6.62
CA LYS A 94 20.85 -4.77 7.95
C LYS A 94 19.76 -5.57 8.63
N PHE A 95 18.81 -6.11 7.87
CA PHE A 95 17.60 -6.72 8.40
C PHE A 95 17.40 -8.17 7.95
N GLY A 96 18.25 -8.69 7.07
CA GLY A 96 18.12 -10.06 6.56
C GLY A 96 16.89 -10.27 5.67
N LEU A 97 16.24 -9.19 5.22
CA LEU A 97 15.04 -9.28 4.38
C LEU A 97 15.41 -9.76 2.98
N THR A 98 14.61 -10.67 2.43
CA THR A 98 14.86 -11.29 1.14
C THR A 98 13.79 -10.93 0.11
N SER A 99 13.99 -11.34 -1.14
CA SER A 99 13.03 -11.07 -2.24
C SER A 99 11.70 -11.82 -2.05
N ARG A 100 11.63 -12.72 -1.06
CA ARG A 100 10.39 -13.38 -0.64
C ARG A 100 9.53 -12.46 0.20
N ASP A 101 10.16 -11.58 0.99
CA ASP A 101 9.49 -10.66 1.90
C ASP A 101 9.15 -9.33 1.22
N ILE A 102 10.01 -8.88 0.31
CA ILE A 102 9.84 -7.64 -0.44
C ILE A 102 9.76 -7.96 -1.94
N SER A 103 8.59 -7.71 -2.53
CA SER A 103 8.35 -7.97 -3.95
C SER A 103 9.02 -6.93 -4.84
N LYS A 104 8.93 -5.64 -4.48
CA LYS A 104 9.62 -4.56 -5.19
C LYS A 104 9.87 -3.36 -4.29
N ILE A 105 10.99 -2.69 -4.53
CA ILE A 105 11.34 -1.40 -3.93
C ILE A 105 11.30 -0.34 -5.03
N TYR A 106 10.59 0.76 -4.78
CA TYR A 106 10.56 1.94 -5.63
C TYR A 106 11.24 3.10 -4.92
N THR A 107 12.12 3.80 -5.62
CA THR A 107 12.54 5.15 -5.21
C THR A 107 11.55 6.20 -5.72
N LEU A 108 11.59 7.40 -5.15
CA LEU A 108 10.65 8.47 -5.53
C LEU A 108 10.80 8.87 -7.00
N ASN A 109 12.03 8.95 -7.51
CA ASN A 109 12.27 9.25 -8.92
C ASN A 109 11.85 8.11 -9.84
N GLN A 110 12.12 6.86 -9.45
CA GLN A 110 11.68 5.69 -10.20
C GLN A 110 10.15 5.65 -10.31
N LEU A 111 9.44 5.86 -9.20
CA LEU A 111 7.98 5.88 -9.17
C LEU A 111 7.40 6.96 -10.10
N LYS A 112 8.00 8.16 -10.13
CA LYS A 112 7.54 9.26 -10.99
C LYS A 112 7.72 8.98 -12.47
N ARG A 113 8.76 8.22 -12.83
CA ARG A 113 9.08 7.85 -14.22
C ARG A 113 8.25 6.67 -14.71
N GLU A 114 8.24 5.57 -13.95
CA GLU A 114 7.54 4.34 -14.33
C GLU A 114 6.02 4.46 -14.17
N VAL A 115 5.57 5.12 -13.09
CA VAL A 115 4.16 5.16 -12.70
C VAL A 115 3.61 6.55 -12.97
N HIS A 116 3.70 6.99 -14.23
CA HIS A 116 3.19 8.31 -14.64
C HIS A 116 1.71 8.26 -15.04
N THR A 117 1.34 7.27 -15.85
CA THR A 117 -0.03 7.19 -16.38
C THR A 117 -1.01 6.65 -15.34
N GLN A 118 -2.30 6.93 -15.54
CA GLN A 118 -3.35 6.40 -14.66
C GLN A 118 -3.48 4.87 -14.74
N GLN A 119 -3.16 4.29 -15.90
CA GLN A 119 -3.16 2.84 -16.07
C GLN A 119 -2.03 2.19 -15.27
N ASP A 120 -0.85 2.80 -15.24
CA ASP A 120 0.28 2.30 -14.46
C ASP A 120 0.01 2.38 -12.96
N LYS A 121 -0.63 3.47 -12.51
CA LYS A 121 -1.07 3.62 -11.11
C LYS A 121 -2.04 2.51 -10.72
N ARG A 122 -3.00 2.22 -11.60
CA ARG A 122 -3.98 1.14 -11.37
C ARG A 122 -3.30 -0.23 -11.33
N LYS A 123 -2.41 -0.52 -12.29
CA LYS A 123 -1.62 -1.75 -12.31
C LYS A 123 -0.80 -1.92 -11.04
N LEU A 124 -0.17 -0.85 -10.55
CA LEU A 124 0.59 -0.87 -9.30
C LEU A 124 -0.29 -1.31 -8.12
N MET A 125 -1.48 -0.72 -7.99
CA MET A 125 -2.42 -1.05 -6.91
C MET A 125 -3.02 -2.46 -7.04
N GLU A 126 -3.18 -2.97 -8.27
CA GLU A 126 -3.69 -4.32 -8.54
C GLU A 126 -2.61 -5.40 -8.36
N THR A 127 -1.34 -5.05 -8.57
CA THR A 127 -0.22 -6.00 -8.50
C THR A 127 0.22 -6.26 -7.06
N TYR A 128 0.17 -5.24 -6.21
CA TYR A 128 0.69 -5.34 -4.84
C TYR A 128 -0.43 -5.29 -3.81
N ASP A 129 -0.38 -6.24 -2.88
CA ASP A 129 -1.32 -6.33 -1.77
C ASP A 129 -1.09 -5.25 -0.72
N ILE A 130 0.17 -4.96 -0.44
CA ILE A 130 0.58 -4.00 0.59
C ILE A 130 1.57 -3.02 -0.03
N ILE A 131 1.28 -1.73 0.12
CA ILE A 131 2.20 -0.65 -0.25
C ILE A 131 2.57 0.10 1.03
N LEU A 132 3.86 0.06 1.37
CA LEU A 132 4.44 0.81 2.47
C LEU A 132 5.21 2.00 1.89
N ILE A 133 5.04 3.16 2.51
CA ILE A 133 5.63 4.42 2.06
C ILE A 133 6.37 5.05 3.23
N ASP A 134 7.60 5.49 2.99
CA ASP A 134 8.34 6.28 3.96
C ASP A 134 7.60 7.61 4.28
N ARG A 135 7.48 7.93 5.57
CA ARG A 135 6.79 9.11 6.09
C ARG A 135 7.31 10.42 5.49
N THR A 136 8.60 10.50 5.18
CA THR A 136 9.26 11.70 4.65
C THR A 136 8.77 12.07 3.25
N ILE A 137 8.54 11.07 2.40
CA ILE A 137 8.08 11.24 1.02
C ILE A 137 6.58 11.02 0.85
N MET A 138 5.91 10.50 1.87
CA MET A 138 4.46 10.26 1.92
C MET A 138 3.61 11.39 1.33
N PRO A 139 3.79 12.70 1.66
CA PRO A 139 2.96 13.75 1.07
C PRO A 139 3.14 13.88 -0.45
N ILE A 140 4.36 13.68 -0.95
CA ILE A 140 4.71 13.82 -2.37
C ILE A 140 4.21 12.60 -3.15
N THR A 141 4.40 11.40 -2.60
CA THR A 141 3.93 10.16 -3.22
C THR A 141 2.41 10.10 -3.21
N LEU A 142 1.76 10.51 -2.11
CA LEU A 142 0.30 10.64 -2.05
C LEU A 142 -0.17 11.62 -3.10
N PHE A 143 0.37 12.83 -3.21
CA PHE A 143 -0.03 13.76 -4.27
C PHE A 143 0.10 13.17 -5.69
N HIS A 144 1.16 12.38 -5.93
CA HIS A 144 1.37 11.69 -7.21
C HIS A 144 0.32 10.59 -7.46
N LEU A 145 -0.07 9.85 -6.42
CA LEU A 145 -1.02 8.72 -6.49
C LEU A 145 -2.51 9.16 -6.30
N GLU A 146 -2.77 10.27 -5.61
CA GLU A 146 -4.06 10.69 -5.05
C GLU A 146 -5.10 11.08 -6.10
N LYS A 147 -4.70 11.38 -7.34
CA LYS A 147 -5.68 11.59 -8.42
C LYS A 147 -6.56 10.37 -8.68
N TRP A 148 -6.23 9.19 -8.13
CA TRP A 148 -7.05 7.98 -8.21
C TRP A 148 -7.76 7.62 -6.88
N SER A 149 -7.12 7.80 -5.72
CA SER A 149 -7.66 7.36 -4.41
C SER A 149 -9.01 7.98 -4.03
N GLN A 150 -9.39 9.14 -4.58
CA GLN A 150 -10.68 9.77 -4.30
C GLN A 150 -11.87 9.16 -5.06
N ARG A 151 -11.66 8.21 -5.98
CA ARG A 151 -12.74 7.61 -6.78
C ARG A 151 -13.12 6.16 -6.40
N GLY A 152 -12.45 5.54 -5.42
CA GLY A 152 -12.55 4.09 -5.20
C GLY A 152 -12.98 3.60 -3.81
N PHE A 153 -13.15 4.47 -2.82
CA PHE A 153 -13.75 4.08 -1.53
C PHE A 153 -15.21 4.56 -1.49
N LYS A 154 -16.09 3.84 -2.18
CA LYS A 154 -17.54 3.86 -1.97
C LYS A 154 -18.03 2.42 -1.87
#